data_AF-A0A0N1GZ35-F1
#
_entry.id   AF-A0A0N1GZ35-F1
#
_cell.length_a   1.000
_cell.length_b   1.000
_cell.length_c   1.000
_cell.angle_alpha   90.00
_cell.angle_beta   90.00
_cell.angle_gamma   90.00
#
_symmetry.space_group_name_H-M   'P 1'
#
loop_
_entity.id
_entity.type
_entity.pdbx_description
1 polymer ?
#
loop_
_entity_poly.entity_id
_entity_poly.type
_entity_poly.pdbx_seq_one_letter_code
_entity_poly.pdbx_strand_id
1 'polypeptide(L)'
;MAIIGGPVGRSRMPVKNLGASELCLFIEPYGEDYWLKPGEALTVGPEAEGIDVWFDTYASRDCITVWLYEDGDPTKVVLDYVVV
;
A
#
# COMPACT_ATOMS: atom_id res chain seq x y z
N MET A 1 -0.35 15.64 2.70
CA MET A 1 0.95 14.95 2.74
C MET A 1 0.75 13.66 3.51
N ALA A 2 0.88 12.52 2.83
CA ALA A 2 0.87 11.23 3.51
C ALA A 2 2.27 10.94 4.02
N ILE A 3 2.36 10.28 5.18
CA ILE A 3 3.63 9.84 5.75
C ILE A 3 3.60 8.32 5.78
N ILE A 4 4.56 7.70 5.11
CA ILE A 4 4.86 6.27 5.25
C ILE A 4 5.72 6.17 6.51
N GLY A 5 5.21 5.53 7.57
CA GLY A 5 5.84 5.59 8.90
C GLY A 5 5.77 4.28 9.67
N GLY A 6 6.89 3.92 10.30
CA GLY A 6 7.08 2.73 11.14
C GLY A 6 8.20 1.83 10.62
N PRO A 7 8.74 0.90 11.42
CA PRO A 7 9.47 -0.23 10.85
C PRO A 7 8.50 -0.90 9.89
N VAL A 8 8.77 -0.83 8.58
CA VAL A 8 7.99 -1.53 7.56
C VAL A 8 8.13 -2.99 7.92
N GLY A 9 7.09 -3.54 8.57
CA GLY A 9 7.03 -4.95 8.83
C GLY A 9 7.16 -5.62 7.48
N ARG A 10 8.11 -6.55 7.33
CA ARG A 10 8.11 -7.48 6.20
C ARG A 10 6.67 -7.97 6.07
N SER A 11 6.09 -7.79 4.88
CA SER A 11 4.72 -8.17 4.51
C SER A 11 3.56 -7.17 4.71
N ARG A 12 3.61 -6.12 5.53
CA ARG A 12 2.43 -5.21 5.71
C ARG A 12 2.80 -3.73 5.72
N MET A 13 2.02 -2.93 4.99
CA MET A 13 2.25 -1.50 4.82
C MET A 13 1.04 -0.66 5.29
N PRO A 14 1.16 0.06 6.41
CA PRO A 14 0.12 1.00 6.84
C PRO A 14 0.16 2.28 6.00
N VAL A 15 -1.01 2.78 5.62
CA VAL A 15 -1.23 4.03 4.89
C VAL A 15 -2.22 4.88 5.69
N LYS A 16 -1.86 6.14 5.98
CA LYS A 16 -2.73 7.07 6.70
C LYS A 16 -2.85 8.40 5.97
N ASN A 17 -4.09 8.87 5.79
CA ASN A 17 -4.35 10.18 5.25
C ASN A 17 -4.26 11.25 6.35
N LEU A 18 -3.13 11.95 6.41
CA LEU A 18 -2.93 13.12 7.29
C LEU A 18 -3.22 14.46 6.60
N GLY A 19 -3.75 14.43 5.37
CA GLY A 19 -4.13 15.60 4.60
C GLY A 19 -5.48 16.18 4.99
N ALA A 20 -5.85 17.27 4.31
CA ALA A 20 -7.15 17.93 4.45
C ALA A 20 -8.16 17.53 3.35
N SER A 21 -7.70 16.78 2.34
CA SER A 21 -8.49 16.27 1.21
C SER A 21 -8.49 14.74 1.22
N GLU A 22 -9.37 14.14 0.41
CA GLU A 22 -9.32 12.71 0.13
C GLU A 22 -7.97 12.33 -0.52
N LEU A 23 -7.50 11.12 -0.19
CA LEU A 23 -6.25 10.55 -0.69
C LEU A 23 -6.59 9.27 -1.43
N CYS A 24 -6.19 9.18 -2.70
CA CYS A 24 -6.23 7.94 -3.46
C CYS A 24 -5.05 7.04 -3.07
N LEU A 25 -5.32 5.77 -2.87
CA LEU A 25 -4.35 4.70 -2.73
C LEU A 25 -4.58 3.76 -3.91
N PHE A 26 -3.65 3.74 -4.85
CA PHE A 26 -3.72 2.95 -6.07
C PHE A 26 -2.81 1.74 -5.96
N ILE A 27 -3.33 0.53 -6.20
CA ILE A 27 -2.59 -0.71 -6.06
C ILE A 27 -2.24 -1.28 -7.43
N GLU A 28 -0.95 -1.45 -7.66
CA GLU A 28 -0.39 -2.08 -8.84
C GLU A 28 0.20 -3.46 -8.50
N PRO A 29 0.16 -4.41 -9.45
CA PRO A 29 -0.31 -4.28 -10.84
C PRO A 29 -1.82 -4.47 -11.04
N TYR A 30 -2.62 -4.50 -9.97
CA TYR A 30 -4.05 -4.91 -10.05
C TYR A 30 -4.97 -3.82 -10.57
N GLY A 31 -4.54 -2.57 -10.55
CA GLY A 31 -5.32 -1.43 -11.05
C GLY A 31 -6.51 -1.05 -10.16
N GLU A 32 -6.44 -1.38 -8.86
CA GLU A 32 -7.50 -1.09 -7.90
C GLU A 32 -7.21 0.20 -7.12
N ASP A 33 -8.25 0.99 -6.85
CA ASP A 33 -8.14 2.24 -6.10
C ASP A 33 -8.99 2.24 -4.82
N TYR A 34 -8.38 2.78 -3.76
CA TYR A 34 -8.98 2.94 -2.44
C TYR A 34 -8.91 4.41 -2.05
N TRP A 35 -10.00 4.95 -1.52
CA TRP A 35 -10.08 6.37 -1.17
C TRP A 35 -10.15 6.54 0.34
N LEU A 36 -9.18 7.27 0.90
CA LEU A 36 -9.11 7.57 2.33
C LEU A 36 -9.54 9.01 2.56
N LYS A 37 -10.52 9.22 3.43
CA LYS A 37 -10.88 10.55 3.95
C LYS A 37 -9.80 11.07 4.91
N PRO A 38 -9.75 12.38 5.16
CA PRO A 38 -8.87 12.95 6.19
C PRO A 38 -8.98 12.21 7.54
N GLY A 39 -7.85 11.71 8.04
CA GLY A 39 -7.75 10.97 9.29
C GLY A 39 -7.89 9.45 9.19
N GLU A 40 -8.40 8.92 8.07
CA GLU A 40 -8.54 7.47 7.84
C GLU A 40 -7.17 6.82 7.61
N ALA A 41 -7.12 5.52 7.93
CA ALA A 41 -5.95 4.68 7.71
C ALA A 41 -6.40 3.32 7.17
N LEU A 42 -5.59 2.76 6.28
CA LEU A 42 -5.71 1.42 5.74
C LEU A 42 -4.37 0.69 5.88
N THR A 43 -4.40 -0.64 5.81
CA THR A 43 -3.20 -1.48 5.77
C THR A 43 -3.26 -2.36 4.53
N VAL A 44 -2.21 -2.29 3.72
CA VAL A 44 -2.01 -3.13 2.54
C VAL A 44 -1.10 -4.30 2.92
N GLY A 45 -1.43 -5.52 2.47
CA GLY A 45 -0.57 -6.69 2.68
C GLY A 45 -1.08 -7.94 1.97
N PRO A 46 -0.39 -9.08 2.09
CA PRO A 46 -0.87 -10.33 1.55
C PRO A 46 -2.13 -10.78 2.30
N GLU A 47 -3.00 -11.51 1.59
CA GLU A 47 -4.13 -12.18 2.24
C GLU A 47 -3.64 -13.34 3.12
N ALA A 48 -2.64 -14.10 2.66
CA ALA A 48 -2.05 -15.20 3.39
C ALA A 48 -0.86 -14.79 4.27
N GLU A 49 -0.79 -15.36 5.46
CA GLU A 49 0.36 -15.19 6.35
C GLU A 49 1.60 -15.94 5.84
N GLY A 50 2.79 -15.42 6.16
CA GLY A 50 4.07 -16.07 5.83
C GLY A 50 4.63 -15.78 4.43
N ILE A 51 3.94 -14.95 3.63
CA ILE A 51 4.47 -14.43 2.36
C ILE A 51 5.33 -13.21 2.66
N ASP A 52 6.59 -13.19 2.20
CA ASP A 52 7.46 -12.01 2.29
C ASP A 52 7.11 -11.01 1.17
N VAL A 53 6.23 -10.06 1.49
CA VAL A 53 5.80 -9.02 0.54
C VAL A 53 6.63 -7.76 0.72
N TRP A 54 7.09 -7.24 -0.42
CA TRP A 54 7.83 -6.01 -0.60
C TRP A 54 6.96 -4.99 -1.31
N PHE A 55 7.27 -3.71 -1.05
CA PHE A 55 6.45 -2.59 -1.52
C PHE A 55 7.32 -1.51 -2.16
N ASP A 56 7.01 -1.15 -3.41
CA ASP A 56 7.47 0.12 -3.98
C ASP A 56 6.34 1.15 -3.86
N THR A 57 6.69 2.39 -3.51
CA THR A 57 5.71 3.45 -3.30
C THR A 57 6.06 4.70 -4.08
N TYR A 58 5.06 5.26 -4.76
CA TYR A 58 5.18 6.48 -5.54
C TYR A 58 4.11 7.46 -5.06
N ALA A 59 4.55 8.59 -4.49
CA ALA A 59 3.64 9.61 -3.98
C ALA A 59 3.47 10.75 -5.01
N SER A 60 2.21 11.09 -5.27
CA SER A 60 1.79 12.30 -5.99
C SER A 60 0.97 13.20 -5.07
N ARG A 61 0.42 14.31 -5.58
CA ARG A 61 -0.26 15.32 -4.75
C ARG A 61 -1.39 14.75 -3.90
N ASP A 62 -2.24 13.93 -4.51
CA ASP A 62 -3.48 13.41 -3.91
C ASP A 62 -3.63 11.89 -4.14
N CYS A 63 -2.55 11.22 -4.56
CA CYS A 63 -2.54 9.77 -4.79
C CYS A 63 -1.20 9.15 -4.37
N ILE A 64 -1.25 7.97 -3.75
CA ILE A 64 -0.11 7.08 -3.54
C ILE A 64 -0.33 5.84 -4.40
N THR A 65 0.64 5.52 -5.25
CA THR A 65 0.69 4.23 -5.93
C THR A 65 1.57 3.27 -5.16
N VAL A 66 1.10 2.05 -4.96
CA VAL A 66 1.79 0.97 -4.25
C VAL A 66 1.91 -0.23 -5.17
N TRP A 67 3.12 -0.72 -5.35
CA TRP A 67 3.41 -1.97 -6.04
C TRP A 67 3.76 -3.05 -5.03
N LEU A 68 3.12 -4.22 -5.13
CA LEU A 68 3.40 -5.38 -4.28
C LEU A 68 4.15 -6.45 -5.06
N TYR A 69 5.21 -6.99 -4.47
CA TYR A 69 5.96 -8.10 -5.06
C TYR A 69 6.60 -9.01 -4.00
N GLU A 70 6.89 -10.25 -4.38
CA GLU A 70 7.42 -11.28 -3.49
C GLU A 70 8.95 -11.34 -3.54
N ASP A 71 9.57 -11.75 -2.42
CA ASP A 71 11.00 -12.08 -2.32
C ASP A 71 11.97 -10.97 -2.78
N GLY A 72 11.52 -9.71 -2.83
CA GLY A 72 12.31 -8.61 -3.37
C GLY A 72 12.50 -8.64 -4.90
N ASP A 73 11.74 -9.45 -5.62
CA ASP A 73 11.77 -9.55 -7.09
C ASP A 73 10.50 -8.91 -7.69
N PRO A 74 10.60 -7.71 -8.30
CA PRO A 74 9.46 -7.01 -8.89
C PRO A 74 8.73 -7.76 -10.01
N THR A 75 9.30 -8.86 -10.53
CA THR A 75 8.64 -9.71 -11.53
C THR A 75 7.73 -10.77 -10.90
N LYS A 76 7.86 -11.00 -9.59
CA LYS A 76 7.00 -11.91 -8.82
C LYS A 76 5.88 -11.11 -8.17
N VAL A 77 4.75 -11.02 -8.85
CA VAL A 77 3.57 -10.35 -8.32
C VAL A 77 2.96 -11.17 -7.18
N VAL A 78 2.45 -10.50 -6.15
CA VAL A 78 1.65 -11.17 -5.11
C VAL A 78 0.33 -11.60 -5.76
N LEU A 79 -0.13 -12.83 -5.55
CA LEU A 79 -1.40 -13.26 -6.19
C LEU A 79 -2.62 -12.75 -5.42
N ASP A 80 -2.58 -12.87 -4.09
CA ASP A 80 -3.69 -12.53 -3.21
C ASP A 80 -3.25 -11.48 -2.19
N TYR A 81 -3.89 -10.33 -2.23
CA TYR A 81 -3.62 -9.21 -1.33
C TYR A 81 -4.91 -8.70 -0.70
N VAL A 82 -4.78 -7.96 0.39
CA VAL A 82 -5.91 -7.37 1.11
C VAL A 82 -5.60 -5.94 1.51
N VAL A 83 -6.65 -5.12 1.52
CA VAL A 83 -6.65 -3.76 2.08
C VAL A 83 -7.71 -3.70 3.18
N VAL A 84 -7.27 -3.44 4.42
CA VAL A 84 -8.13 -3.42 5.63
C VAL A 84 -7.97 -2.16 6.46
#